data_AF-A0A8H4VGI5-F1
#
_entry.id   AF-A0A8H4VGI5-F1
#
_cell.length_a   1.000
_cell.length_b   1.000
_cell.length_c   1.000
_cell.angle_alpha   90.00
_cell.angle_beta   90.00
_cell.angle_gamma   90.00
#
_symmetry.space_group_name_H-M   'P 1'
#
loop_
_entity.id
_entity.type
_entity.pdbx_description
1 polymer ?
#
loop_
_entity_poly.entity_id
_entity_poly.type
_entity_poly.pdbx_seq_one_letter_code
_entity_poly.pdbx_strand_id
1 'polypeptide(L)'
;MPSSCRQLRDALAQCLQESDCVMVQRNKASDCLRWPLVETLPTQCQQLKKGFGECKRGMVDMRKRFRGNMPVSYRSMESDKGNQLYAGKPAFAGGVRETSGDEPLPRDWREIENEEYRAQQEREREREREREMEMEKLGRKR
;
A
#
# COMPACT_ATOMS: atom_id res chain seq x y z
N MET A 1 -6.84 24.73 -0.50
CA MET A 1 -6.06 23.80 -1.36
C MET A 1 -5.71 22.56 -0.56
N PRO A 2 -5.84 21.35 -1.12
CA PRO A 2 -5.70 20.10 -0.37
C PRO A 2 -4.27 19.92 0.17
N SER A 3 -4.17 19.22 1.30
CA SER A 3 -2.98 19.14 2.16
C SER A 3 -1.74 18.55 1.49
N SER A 4 -1.91 17.64 0.53
CA SER A 4 -0.82 16.85 -0.06
C SER A 4 0.18 17.64 -0.91
N CYS A 5 -0.17 18.81 -1.44
CA CYS A 5 0.77 19.68 -2.19
C CYS A 5 1.09 20.99 -1.46
N ARG A 6 0.81 21.07 -0.15
CA ARG A 6 0.99 22.31 0.62
C ARG A 6 2.47 22.67 0.78
N GLN A 7 3.29 21.71 1.23
CA GLN A 7 4.73 21.91 1.41
C GLN A 7 5.45 22.36 0.13
N LEU A 8 5.11 21.76 -1.02
CA LEU A 8 5.67 22.18 -2.31
C LEU A 8 5.25 23.59 -2.72
N ARG A 9 4.02 24.02 -2.38
CA ARG A 9 3.59 25.39 -2.65
C ARG A 9 4.34 26.38 -1.77
N ASP A 10 4.47 26.07 -0.49
CA ASP A 10 5.10 26.95 0.49
C ASP A 10 6.59 27.12 0.14
N ALA A 11 7.27 26.02 -0.21
CA ALA A 11 8.66 26.07 -0.70
C ALA A 11 8.81 26.83 -2.03
N LEU A 12 7.88 26.65 -2.99
CA LEU A 12 7.88 27.41 -4.24
C LEU A 12 7.66 28.91 -3.98
N ALA A 13 6.78 29.26 -3.05
CA ALA A 13 6.51 30.65 -2.68
C ALA A 13 7.75 31.31 -2.05
N GLN A 14 8.43 30.61 -1.14
CA GLN A 14 9.71 31.07 -0.57
C GLN A 14 10.78 31.27 -1.65
N CYS A 15 10.95 30.28 -2.53
CA CYS A 15 11.92 30.37 -3.62
C CYS A 15 11.66 31.57 -4.55
N LEU A 16 10.39 31.85 -4.86
CA LEU A 16 10.02 33.00 -5.68
C LEU A 16 10.23 34.34 -4.96
N GLN A 17 10.02 34.39 -3.63
CA GLN A 17 10.30 35.58 -2.83
C GLN A 17 11.79 35.92 -2.78
N GLU A 18 12.67 34.93 -2.82
CA GLU A 18 14.13 35.13 -2.85
C GLU A 18 14.66 35.38 -4.27
N SER A 19 13.90 34.99 -5.30
CA SER A 19 14.33 35.10 -6.70
C SER A 19 14.36 36.54 -7.22
N ASP A 20 15.34 36.83 -8.08
CA ASP A 20 15.50 38.15 -8.73
C ASP A 20 14.29 38.57 -9.56
N CYS A 21 13.50 37.62 -10.08
CA CYS A 21 12.31 37.91 -10.87
C CYS A 21 11.25 38.69 -10.08
N VAL A 22 11.11 38.41 -8.78
CA VAL A 22 10.16 39.10 -7.90
C VAL A 22 10.85 40.25 -7.16
N MET A 23 12.08 40.03 -6.66
CA MET A 23 12.79 41.02 -5.85
C MET A 23 13.30 42.21 -6.67
N VAL A 24 13.96 41.94 -7.81
CA VAL A 24 14.61 42.97 -8.63
C VAL A 24 13.66 43.47 -9.72
N GLN A 25 13.09 42.55 -10.50
CA GLN A 25 12.25 42.90 -11.65
C GLN A 25 10.80 43.25 -11.27
N ARG A 26 10.39 42.97 -10.01
CA ARG A 26 9.04 43.25 -9.48
C ARG A 26 7.90 42.65 -10.31
N ASN A 27 8.18 41.54 -11.00
CA ASN A 27 7.15 40.81 -11.72
C ASN A 27 6.22 40.08 -10.73
N LYS A 28 4.99 39.81 -11.16
CA LYS A 28 4.10 38.96 -10.38
C LYS A 28 4.67 37.55 -10.35
N ALA A 29 4.56 36.88 -9.20
CA ALA A 29 5.02 35.49 -9.03
C ALA A 29 4.42 34.52 -10.08
N SER A 30 3.19 34.78 -10.56
CA SER A 30 2.57 34.01 -11.64
C SER A 30 3.27 34.18 -12.99
N ASP A 31 3.81 35.36 -13.26
CA ASP A 31 4.45 35.70 -14.54
C ASP A 31 5.87 35.14 -14.59
N CYS A 32 6.57 35.09 -13.44
CA CYS A 32 7.87 34.42 -13.30
C CYS A 32 7.83 32.92 -13.65
N LEU A 33 6.68 32.26 -13.48
CA LEU A 33 6.52 30.83 -13.77
C LEU A 33 6.23 30.53 -15.25
N ARG A 34 5.98 31.55 -16.06
CA ARG A 34 5.70 31.46 -17.50
C ARG A 34 6.99 31.64 -18.30
N TRP A 35 6.99 31.08 -19.50
CA TRP A 35 8.05 31.36 -20.47
C TRP A 35 7.97 32.83 -20.91
N PRO A 36 9.08 33.58 -21.09
CA PRO A 36 10.50 33.17 -21.04
C PRO A 36 11.19 33.33 -19.67
N LEU A 37 10.56 33.99 -18.70
CA LEU A 37 11.17 34.33 -17.40
C LEU A 37 11.48 33.09 -16.55
N VAL A 38 10.87 31.94 -16.84
CA VAL A 38 11.13 30.72 -16.09
C VAL A 38 12.54 30.17 -16.28
N GLU A 39 13.20 30.50 -17.39
CA GLU A 39 14.56 30.05 -17.69
C GLU A 39 15.61 30.85 -16.91
N THR A 40 15.30 32.11 -16.57
CA THR A 40 16.19 32.97 -15.77
C THR A 40 16.09 32.70 -14.27
N LEU A 41 15.08 31.95 -13.83
CA LEU A 41 14.93 31.54 -12.43
C LEU A 41 16.02 30.53 -12.02
N PRO A 42 16.44 30.53 -10.75
CA PRO A 42 17.39 29.57 -10.24
C PRO A 42 16.88 28.13 -10.38
N THR A 43 17.81 27.19 -10.56
CA THR A 43 17.51 25.76 -10.79
C THR A 43 16.64 25.16 -9.68
N GLN A 44 16.78 25.62 -8.45
CA GLN A 44 15.94 25.22 -7.32
C GLN A 44 14.45 25.56 -7.56
N CYS A 45 14.14 26.79 -7.98
CA CYS A 45 12.76 27.19 -8.28
C CYS A 45 12.20 26.41 -9.48
N GLN A 46 13.03 26.12 -10.49
CA GLN A 46 12.62 25.31 -11.65
C GLN A 46 12.28 23.87 -11.24
N GLN A 47 13.06 23.26 -10.34
CA GLN A 47 12.78 21.94 -9.77
C GLN A 47 11.48 21.95 -8.95
N LEU A 48 11.28 22.96 -8.10
CA LEU A 48 10.06 23.11 -7.32
C LEU A 48 8.82 23.31 -8.21
N LYS A 49 8.94 24.06 -9.31
CA LYS A 49 7.86 24.19 -10.31
C LYS A 49 7.49 22.84 -10.91
N LYS A 50 8.48 22.02 -11.29
CA LYS A 50 8.26 20.67 -11.83
C LYS A 50 7.59 19.77 -10.79
N GLY A 51 8.11 19.72 -9.58
CA GLY A 51 7.56 18.94 -8.48
C GLY A 51 6.13 19.35 -8.11
N PHE A 52 5.83 20.65 -8.08
CA PHE A 52 4.48 21.14 -7.84
C PHE A 52 3.50 20.76 -8.97
N GLY A 53 3.95 20.81 -10.23
CA GLY A 53 3.17 20.35 -11.39
C GLY A 53 2.87 18.85 -11.35
N GLU A 54 3.86 18.03 -11.00
CA GLU A 54 3.70 16.58 -10.81
C GLU A 54 2.78 16.25 -9.64
N CYS A 55 2.91 16.96 -8.52
CA CYS A 55 2.02 16.81 -7.37
C CYS A 55 0.57 17.11 -7.76
N LYS A 56 0.31 18.22 -8.45
CA LYS A 56 -1.05 18.59 -8.88
C LYS A 56 -1.62 17.57 -9.89
N ARG A 57 -0.81 17.09 -10.82
CA ARG A 57 -1.21 16.02 -11.76
C ARG A 57 -1.57 14.73 -11.01
N GLY A 58 -0.79 14.34 -10.00
CA GLY A 58 -1.07 13.16 -9.19
C GLY A 58 -2.36 13.22 -8.37
N MET A 59 -2.86 14.42 -8.05
CA MET A 59 -4.17 14.56 -7.39
C MET A 59 -5.35 14.34 -8.35
N VAL A 60 -5.18 14.70 -9.62
CA VAL A 60 -6.21 14.54 -10.65
C VAL A 60 -6.21 13.12 -11.21
N ASP A 61 -5.02 12.50 -11.30
CA ASP A 61 -4.84 11.16 -11.85
C ASP A 61 -5.38 10.05 -10.90
N MET A 62 -6.41 9.33 -11.35
CA MET A 62 -7.04 8.24 -10.61
C MET A 62 -6.07 7.08 -10.30
N ARG A 63 -5.07 6.81 -11.17
CA ARG A 63 -4.08 5.74 -10.93
C ARG A 63 -3.18 6.04 -9.74
N LYS A 64 -2.92 7.32 -9.45
CA LYS A 64 -2.04 7.76 -8.37
C LYS A 64 -2.76 8.00 -7.03
N ARG A 65 -4.10 8.06 -7.04
CA ARG A 65 -4.90 8.19 -5.80
C ARG A 65 -4.75 6.99 -4.87
N PHE A 66 -4.67 5.77 -5.41
CA PHE A 66 -4.59 4.54 -4.62
C PHE A 66 -3.20 4.28 -4.02
N ARG A 67 -2.13 4.75 -4.67
CA ARG A 67 -0.74 4.55 -4.20
C ARG A 67 -0.22 5.72 -3.37
N GLY A 68 -1.03 6.76 -3.18
CA GLY A 68 -0.62 8.01 -2.56
C GLY A 68 0.26 8.85 -3.49
N ASN A 69 0.17 10.16 -3.35
CA ASN A 69 1.12 11.06 -4.01
C ASN A 69 2.44 10.99 -3.23
N MET A 70 3.47 10.40 -3.81
CA MET A 70 4.78 10.25 -3.17
C MET A 70 5.34 11.65 -2.85
N PRO A 71 5.71 11.94 -1.59
CA PRO A 71 6.33 13.22 -1.26
C PRO A 71 7.69 13.29 -1.95
N VAL A 72 7.95 14.41 -2.62
CA VAL A 72 9.20 14.67 -3.38
C VAL A 72 10.44 14.67 -2.46
N SER A 73 10.26 14.73 -1.14
CA SER A 73 11.33 14.60 -0.14
C SER A 73 12.10 13.28 -0.23
N TYR A 74 11.62 12.26 -0.94
CA TYR A 74 12.28 10.96 -1.06
C TYR A 74 13.33 10.86 -2.18
N ARG A 75 13.60 11.92 -2.97
CA ARG A 75 14.64 11.86 -4.02
C ARG A 75 16.04 12.26 -3.56
N SER A 76 16.27 12.43 -2.27
CA SER A 76 17.61 12.56 -1.71
C SER A 76 17.77 11.55 -0.59
N MET A 77 18.14 10.32 -0.97
CA MET A 77 19.07 9.45 -0.23
C MET A 77 19.50 8.34 -1.20
N GLU A 78 20.71 8.47 -1.75
CA GLU A 78 21.52 7.29 -1.99
C GLU A 78 21.56 6.51 -0.67
N SER A 79 20.92 5.34 -0.66
CA SER A 79 21.26 4.32 0.31
C SER A 79 21.11 2.99 -0.40
N ASP A 80 22.25 2.50 -0.87
CA ASP A 80 22.57 1.09 -0.83
C ASP A 80 21.93 0.40 0.39
N LYS A 81 21.49 -0.84 0.16
CA LYS A 81 20.87 -1.81 1.10
C LYS A 81 19.33 -1.83 1.12
N GLY A 82 18.80 -2.63 0.20
CA GLY A 82 17.95 -3.77 0.55
C GLY A 82 16.53 -3.49 1.00
N ASN A 83 15.60 -3.57 0.04
CA ASN A 83 14.23 -4.07 0.18
C ASN A 83 13.38 -3.52 1.34
N GLN A 84 12.72 -2.39 1.08
CA GLN A 84 11.55 -1.93 1.84
C GLN A 84 10.29 -2.64 1.29
N LEU A 85 9.72 -3.58 2.03
CA LEU A 85 8.36 -4.06 1.81
C LEU A 85 7.38 -3.29 2.70
N TYR A 86 6.11 -3.23 2.24
CA TYR A 86 5.02 -2.38 2.73
C TYR A 86 5.00 -2.20 4.26
N ALA A 87 4.86 -0.93 4.70
CA ALA A 87 4.84 -0.45 6.10
C ALA A 87 6.19 -0.23 6.82
N GLY A 88 7.32 -0.15 6.09
CA GLY A 88 8.57 0.42 6.63
C GLY A 88 9.30 -0.45 7.66
N LYS A 89 8.92 -1.73 7.77
CA LYS A 89 9.62 -2.71 8.60
C LYS A 89 10.52 -3.57 7.69
N PRO A 90 11.77 -3.85 8.08
CA PRO A 90 12.62 -4.77 7.33
C PRO A 90 11.97 -6.15 7.28
N ALA A 91 12.00 -6.81 6.11
CA ALA A 91 11.36 -8.11 5.89
C ALA A 91 11.82 -9.21 6.89
N PHE A 92 12.98 -9.03 7.52
CA PHE A 92 13.58 -9.99 8.46
C PHE A 92 13.75 -9.47 9.89
N ALA A 93 13.16 -8.32 10.24
CA ALA A 93 13.31 -7.72 11.58
C ALA A 93 12.46 -8.39 12.67
N GLY A 94 11.56 -9.30 12.30
CA GLY A 94 10.68 -9.99 13.24
C GLY A 94 11.04 -11.47 13.35
N GLY A 95 11.62 -11.87 14.48
CA GLY A 95 11.51 -13.19 15.10
C GLY A 95 11.52 -14.40 14.17
N VAL A 96 12.44 -14.46 13.20
CA VAL A 96 12.64 -15.67 12.39
C VAL A 96 13.27 -16.71 13.32
N ARG A 97 12.49 -17.72 13.71
CA ARG A 97 13.03 -18.93 14.33
C ARG A 97 13.85 -19.67 13.27
N GLU A 98 15.04 -20.14 13.61
CA GLU A 98 15.80 -21.03 12.74
C GLU A 98 15.00 -22.33 12.57
N THR A 99 14.54 -22.61 11.36
CA THR A 99 13.79 -23.85 11.05
C THR A 99 14.77 -24.91 10.57
N SER A 100 14.65 -26.14 11.08
CA SER A 100 15.54 -27.27 10.74
C SER A 100 15.27 -27.85 9.34
N GLY A 101 14.28 -27.32 8.61
CA GLY A 101 13.87 -27.81 7.29
C GLY A 101 13.01 -29.08 7.31
N ASP A 102 12.95 -29.79 8.45
CA ASP A 102 12.19 -31.04 8.64
C ASP A 102 10.86 -30.84 9.39
N GLU A 103 10.38 -29.60 9.52
CA GLU A 103 9.14 -29.33 10.26
C GLU A 103 7.91 -29.73 9.43
N PRO A 104 6.92 -30.43 10.04
CA PRO A 104 5.68 -30.72 9.36
C PRO A 104 4.97 -29.41 9.01
N LEU A 105 4.47 -29.34 7.79
CA LEU A 105 3.69 -28.20 7.30
C LEU A 105 2.52 -27.93 8.27
N PRO A 106 2.28 -26.66 8.64
CA PRO A 106 1.09 -26.30 9.41
C PRO A 106 -0.17 -26.79 8.68
N ARG A 107 -1.04 -27.52 9.39
CA ARG A 107 -2.31 -27.99 8.82
C ARG A 107 -3.19 -26.80 8.45
N ASP A 108 -3.74 -26.82 7.23
CA ASP A 108 -4.69 -25.80 6.78
C ASP A 108 -6.01 -25.96 7.56
N TRP A 109 -6.60 -24.84 7.97
CA TRP A 109 -7.87 -24.84 8.70
C TRP A 109 -9.00 -25.48 7.88
N ARG A 110 -8.93 -25.36 6.54
CA ARG A 110 -9.89 -25.99 5.62
C ARG A 110 -9.82 -27.51 5.66
N GLU A 111 -8.63 -28.08 5.84
CA GLU A 111 -8.46 -29.53 5.92
C GLU A 111 -9.08 -30.07 7.21
N ILE A 112 -8.89 -29.36 8.32
CA ILE A 112 -9.49 -29.69 9.62
C ILE A 112 -11.02 -29.65 9.53
N GLU A 113 -11.59 -28.55 9.04
CA GLU A 113 -13.05 -28.42 8.88
C GLU A 113 -13.64 -29.51 7.95
N ASN A 114 -12.94 -29.84 6.86
CA ASN A 114 -13.39 -30.89 5.93
C ASN A 114 -13.28 -32.31 6.53
N GLU A 115 -12.28 -32.57 7.37
CA GLU A 115 -12.16 -33.83 8.13
C GLU A 115 -13.31 -33.96 9.14
N GLU A 116 -13.59 -32.89 9.88
CA GLU A 116 -14.71 -32.84 10.84
C GLU A 116 -16.06 -33.04 10.15
N TYR A 117 -16.30 -32.37 9.01
CA TYR A 117 -17.53 -32.52 8.25
C TYR A 117 -17.73 -33.95 7.73
N ARG A 118 -16.66 -34.61 7.25
CA ARG A 118 -16.72 -36.01 6.82
C ARG A 118 -17.01 -36.95 7.98
N ALA A 119 -16.38 -36.73 9.13
CA ALA A 119 -16.64 -37.50 10.34
C ALA A 119 -18.10 -37.33 10.83
N GLN A 120 -18.65 -36.12 10.71
CA GLN A 120 -20.05 -35.84 11.04
C GLN A 120 -21.01 -36.62 10.12
N GLN A 121 -20.75 -36.60 8.81
CA GLN A 121 -21.53 -37.37 7.83
C GLN A 121 -21.49 -38.88 8.08
N GLU A 122 -20.32 -39.44 8.40
CA GLU A 122 -20.19 -40.86 8.71
C GLU A 122 -21.01 -41.26 9.95
N ARG A 123 -20.98 -40.46 11.01
CA ARG A 123 -21.78 -40.68 12.23
C ARG A 123 -23.27 -40.62 11.95
N GLU A 124 -23.72 -39.70 11.10
CA GLU A 124 -25.13 -39.62 10.69
C GLU A 124 -25.56 -40.86 9.91
N ARG A 125 -24.73 -41.33 8.97
CA ARG A 125 -24.99 -42.57 8.20
C ARG A 125 -25.01 -43.82 9.07
N GLU A 126 -24.11 -43.90 10.05
CA GLU A 126 -24.07 -45.02 11.00
C GLU A 126 -25.34 -45.05 11.87
N ARG A 127 -25.75 -43.89 12.40
CA ARG A 127 -27.01 -43.74 13.14
C ARG A 127 -28.22 -44.13 12.31
N GLU A 128 -28.24 -43.78 11.02
CA GLU A 128 -29.33 -44.15 10.12
C GLU A 128 -29.38 -45.67 9.89
N ARG A 129 -28.22 -46.32 9.67
CA ARG A 129 -28.11 -47.78 9.55
C ARG A 129 -28.52 -48.51 10.82
N GLU A 130 -28.14 -48.00 11.99
CA GLU A 130 -28.56 -48.57 13.27
C GLU A 130 -30.08 -48.48 13.45
N ARG A 131 -30.68 -47.33 13.12
CA ARG A 131 -32.13 -47.15 13.12
C ARG A 131 -32.83 -48.09 12.15
N GLU A 132 -32.28 -48.28 10.95
CA GLU A 132 -32.80 -49.22 9.95
C GLU A 132 -32.76 -50.67 10.47
N MET A 133 -31.64 -51.11 11.04
CA MET A 133 -31.52 -52.43 11.65
C MET A 133 -32.45 -52.61 12.87
N GLU A 134 -32.66 -51.56 13.66
CA GLU A 134 -33.61 -51.58 14.79
C GLU A 134 -35.05 -51.75 14.30
N MET A 135 -35.44 -51.00 13.26
CA MET A 135 -36.75 -51.10 12.63
C MET A 135 -36.97 -52.47 11.95
N GLU A 136 -35.95 -53.04 11.31
CA GLU A 136 -36.01 -54.40 10.76
C GLU A 136 -36.26 -55.45 11.85
N LYS A 137 -35.55 -55.35 12.98
CA LYS A 137 -35.75 -56.24 14.15
C LYS A 137 -37.14 -56.10 14.76
N LEU A 138 -37.68 -54.88 14.83
CA LEU A 138 -39.05 -54.63 15.29
C LEU A 138 -40.10 -55.17 14.31
N GLY A 139 -39.84 -55.06 13.00
CA GLY A 139 -40.70 -55.61 11.95
C GLY A 139 -40.72 -57.14 11.91
N ARG A 140 -39.59 -57.80 12.18
CA ARG A 140 -39.46 -59.27 12.24
C ARG A 140 -40.03 -59.92 13.51
N LYS A 141 -40.40 -59.11 14.52
CA LYS A 141 -41.05 -59.54 15.78
C LYS A 141 -42.59 -59.47 15.73
N ARG A 142 -43.18 -59.01 14.62
CA ARG A 142 -44.63 -59.07 14.34
C ARG A 142 -44.92 -60.24 13.40
#